data_AF-A0AA40U593-F1
#
_entry.id   AF-A0AA40U593-F1
#
_cell.length_a   1.000
_cell.length_b   1.000
_cell.length_c   1.000
_cell.angle_alpha   90.00
_cell.angle_beta   90.00
_cell.angle_gamma   90.00
#
_symmetry.space_group_name_H-M   'P 1'
#
loop_
_entity.id
_entity.type
_entity.pdbx_description
1 polymer ?
#
loop_
_entity_poly.entity_id
_entity_poly.type
_entity_poly.pdbx_seq_one_letter_code
_entity_poly.pdbx_strand_id
1 'polypeptide(L)'
;MAPSESSKSTQKRKNQTWYIITFILGLSLFASFVLSLVYTVLSPIQEKAKIFDRNKQLLMAAHVLNFDGSFQLYNKGSWQPAIYDKSSHLLELTSEKPSAASSTTIESYVQDFVRPLLTNRKGEIFSFEDAHIDLQEFLEQLQDTPAYNLPYLLFFAILKNSEEARSMTNSQLSSSPEHIQSLVLPISGYGLWGPIDGYLGIANDGNTVLGTSWYDQGETPGLGANIANPEWQKQFYGKKVFLSTSSGTIDYSQAPLGLNVIKGSVQAEFGDSPKAFSAIDGISGATLTCNGVSDAYTQSLAPYRALLSYFATLKASGKK
;
A
#
# COMPACT_ATOMS: atom_id res chain seq x y z
N MET A 1 56.69 -7.12 59.20
CA MET A 1 55.26 -7.38 58.93
C MET A 1 55.04 -7.34 57.43
N ALA A 2 55.04 -8.49 56.75
CA ALA A 2 54.76 -8.57 55.32
C ALA A 2 53.22 -8.62 55.13
N PRO A 3 52.62 -7.81 54.25
CA PRO A 3 51.18 -7.91 53.99
C PRO A 3 50.88 -9.24 53.31
N SER A 4 49.87 -9.95 53.83
CA SER A 4 49.46 -11.28 53.38
C SER A 4 49.00 -11.29 51.91
N GLU A 5 49.36 -12.33 51.16
CA GLU A 5 49.03 -12.50 49.72
C GLU A 5 47.52 -12.42 49.41
N SER A 6 46.69 -12.69 50.41
CA SER A 6 45.23 -12.52 50.39
C SER A 6 44.79 -11.07 50.10
N SER A 7 45.46 -10.06 50.67
CA SER A 7 45.07 -8.66 50.45
C SER A 7 45.42 -8.16 49.05
N LYS A 8 46.58 -8.59 48.51
CA LYS A 8 47.04 -8.24 47.16
C LYS A 8 46.15 -8.84 46.07
N SER A 9 45.70 -10.09 46.22
CA SER A 9 44.81 -10.73 45.24
C SER A 9 43.41 -10.11 45.23
N THR A 10 42.88 -9.74 46.40
CA THR A 10 41.57 -9.08 46.55
C THR A 10 41.59 -7.66 45.97
N GLN A 11 42.67 -6.90 46.18
CA GLN A 11 42.84 -5.56 45.62
C GLN A 11 43.05 -5.56 44.10
N LYS A 12 43.80 -6.54 43.58
CA LYS A 12 43.97 -6.74 42.12
C LYS A 12 42.65 -7.09 41.43
N ARG A 13 41.81 -7.95 42.04
CA ARG A 13 40.46 -8.26 41.56
C ARG A 13 39.53 -7.03 41.58
N LYS A 14 39.55 -6.22 42.65
CA LYS A 14 38.76 -4.98 42.73
C LYS A 14 39.12 -3.98 41.62
N ASN A 15 40.41 -3.81 41.32
CA ASN A 15 40.86 -2.94 40.22
C ASN A 15 40.45 -3.46 38.84
N GLN A 16 40.45 -4.78 38.63
CA GLN A 16 40.01 -5.40 37.39
C GLN A 16 38.48 -5.28 37.21
N THR A 17 37.70 -5.48 38.27
CA THR A 17 36.24 -5.25 38.24
C THR A 17 35.90 -3.81 37.92
N TRP A 18 36.59 -2.84 38.55
CA TRP A 18 36.32 -1.41 38.31
C TRP A 18 36.73 -0.99 36.90
N TYR A 19 37.83 -1.54 36.36
CA TYR A 19 38.21 -1.35 34.95
C TYR A 19 37.17 -1.91 33.97
N ILE A 20 36.64 -3.11 34.22
CA ILE A 20 35.59 -3.70 33.37
C ILE A 20 34.33 -2.83 33.40
N ILE A 21 33.92 -2.36 34.59
CA ILE A 21 32.75 -1.50 34.73
C ILE A 21 32.95 -0.18 33.99
N THR A 22 34.09 0.50 34.16
CA THR A 22 34.35 1.77 33.46
C THR A 22 34.52 1.58 31.96
N PHE A 23 35.11 0.48 31.52
CA PHE A 23 35.20 0.14 30.10
C PHE A 23 33.82 -0.11 29.49
N ILE A 24 32.94 -0.88 30.15
CA ILE A 24 31.58 -1.12 29.67
C ILE A 24 30.78 0.19 29.63
N LEU A 25 30.89 1.04 30.66
CA LEU A 25 30.23 2.34 30.67
C LEU A 25 30.74 3.24 29.53
N GLY A 26 32.05 3.30 29.33
CA GLY A 26 32.66 4.06 28.24
C GLY A 26 32.26 3.55 26.86
N LEU A 27 32.27 2.23 26.66
CA LEU A 27 31.84 1.58 25.41
C LEU A 27 30.34 1.81 25.16
N SER A 28 29.50 1.72 26.19
CA SER A 28 28.06 1.94 26.08
C SER A 28 27.73 3.38 25.73
N LEU A 29 28.43 4.35 26.35
CA LEU A 29 28.25 5.77 26.07
C LEU A 29 28.75 6.13 24.66
N PHE A 30 29.87 5.55 24.25
CA PHE A 30 30.37 5.71 22.89
C PHE A 30 29.41 5.10 21.86
N ALA A 31 28.95 3.86 22.08
CA ALA A 31 28.03 3.17 21.18
C ALA A 31 26.67 3.91 21.09
N SER A 32 26.14 4.39 22.21
CA SER A 32 24.89 5.16 22.22
C SER A 32 25.04 6.51 21.52
N PHE A 33 26.17 7.20 21.69
CA PHE A 33 26.46 8.45 20.99
C PHE A 33 26.56 8.23 19.48
N VAL A 34 27.32 7.20 19.05
CA VAL A 34 27.44 6.85 17.62
C VAL A 34 26.08 6.48 17.04
N LEU A 35 25.31 5.62 17.72
CA LEU A 35 24.00 5.19 17.23
C LEU A 35 23.02 6.37 17.15
N SER A 36 23.01 7.25 18.16
CA SER A 36 22.19 8.46 18.17
C SER A 36 22.55 9.43 17.04
N LEU A 37 23.85 9.63 16.79
CA LEU A 37 24.32 10.49 15.71
C LEU A 37 23.93 9.92 14.34
N VAL A 38 24.18 8.62 14.12
CA VAL A 38 23.82 7.93 12.88
C VAL A 38 22.30 7.97 12.66
N TYR A 39 21.51 7.71 13.71
CA TYR A 39 20.05 7.78 13.65
C TYR A 39 19.57 9.19 13.29
N THR A 40 20.08 10.22 13.96
CA THR A 40 19.64 11.61 13.74
C THR A 40 19.97 12.10 12.32
N VAL A 41 21.09 11.66 11.75
CA VAL A 41 21.50 12.03 10.38
C VAL A 41 20.72 11.23 9.33
N LEU A 42 20.54 9.93 9.53
CA LEU A 42 19.93 9.05 8.52
C LEU A 42 18.40 9.04 8.56
N SER A 43 17.77 9.22 9.72
CA SER A 43 16.31 9.09 9.88
C SER A 43 15.52 10.00 8.93
N PRO A 44 15.83 11.31 8.79
CA PRO A 44 15.10 12.18 7.84
C PRO A 44 15.26 11.76 6.38
N ILE A 45 16.43 11.22 6.01
CA ILE A 45 16.71 10.75 4.64
C ILE A 45 15.93 9.46 4.37
N GLN A 46 15.92 8.55 5.34
CA GLN A 46 15.16 7.29 5.27
C GLN A 46 13.66 7.55 5.20
N GLU A 47 13.14 8.51 5.97
CA GLU A 47 11.73 8.88 5.97
C GLU A 47 11.30 9.44 4.61
N LYS A 48 12.07 10.36 4.03
CA LYS A 48 11.81 10.86 2.66
C LYS A 48 11.84 9.75 1.62
N ALA A 49 12.81 8.83 1.72
CA ALA A 49 12.89 7.68 0.82
C ALA A 49 11.69 6.74 0.97
N LYS A 50 11.24 6.50 2.21
CA LYS A 50 10.03 5.72 2.49
C LYS A 50 8.80 6.38 1.90
N ILE A 51 8.57 7.68 2.14
CA ILE A 51 7.42 8.43 1.60
C ILE A 51 7.44 8.38 0.06
N PHE A 52 8.60 8.63 -0.55
CA PHE A 52 8.75 8.54 -2.00
C PHE A 52 8.38 7.14 -2.53
N ASP A 53 8.89 6.08 -1.90
CA ASP A 53 8.54 4.71 -2.27
C ASP A 53 7.05 4.43 -2.06
N ARG A 54 6.46 4.78 -0.90
CA ARG A 54 5.01 4.63 -0.64
C ARG A 54 4.17 5.29 -1.74
N ASN A 55 4.51 6.52 -2.12
CA ASN A 55 3.83 7.26 -3.18
C ASN A 55 3.95 6.55 -4.53
N LYS A 56 5.15 6.06 -4.87
CA LYS A 56 5.37 5.27 -6.09
C LYS A 56 4.50 4.01 -6.10
N GLN A 57 4.48 3.26 -4.99
CA GLN A 57 3.70 2.03 -4.85
C GLN A 57 2.19 2.29 -4.94
N LEU A 58 1.71 3.37 -4.33
CA LEU A 58 0.32 3.81 -4.42
C LEU A 58 -0.09 4.11 -5.87
N LEU A 59 0.74 4.87 -6.59
CA LEU A 59 0.48 5.20 -8.00
C LEU A 59 0.61 4.00 -8.94
N MET A 60 1.47 3.02 -8.62
CA MET A 60 1.55 1.74 -9.33
C MET A 60 0.29 0.89 -9.13
N ALA A 61 -0.24 0.84 -7.91
CA ALA A 61 -1.49 0.15 -7.64
C ALA A 61 -2.68 0.81 -8.37
N ALA A 62 -2.72 2.15 -8.41
CA ALA A 62 -3.68 2.91 -9.22
C ALA A 62 -3.48 2.76 -10.74
N HIS A 63 -2.38 2.13 -11.15
CA HIS A 63 -1.95 1.97 -12.54
C HIS A 63 -1.67 3.31 -13.26
N VAL A 64 -1.50 4.40 -12.51
CA VAL A 64 -1.03 5.71 -13.01
C VAL A 64 0.47 5.70 -13.30
N LEU A 65 1.23 4.94 -12.51
CA LEU A 65 2.59 4.53 -12.85
C LEU A 65 2.59 3.09 -13.34
N ASN A 66 3.38 2.80 -14.36
CA ASN A 66 3.70 1.43 -14.74
C ASN A 66 4.82 0.87 -13.83
N PHE A 67 5.14 -0.43 -13.96
CA PHE A 67 6.21 -1.07 -13.18
C PHE A 67 7.62 -0.52 -13.48
N ASP A 68 7.84 0.11 -14.64
CA ASP A 68 9.10 0.82 -14.97
C ASP A 68 9.21 2.16 -14.22
N GLY A 69 8.13 2.63 -13.60
CA GLY A 69 8.05 3.91 -12.88
C GLY A 69 7.74 5.11 -13.77
N SER A 70 7.26 4.89 -15.00
CA SER A 70 6.84 5.94 -15.91
C SER A 70 5.33 6.18 -15.81
N PHE A 71 4.90 7.42 -16.02
CA PHE A 71 3.49 7.79 -16.04
C PHE A 71 2.75 7.22 -17.25
N GLN A 72 1.46 6.97 -17.04
CA GLN A 72 0.52 6.56 -18.06
C GLN A 72 -0.88 7.10 -17.76
N LEU A 73 -1.66 7.26 -18.81
CA LEU A 73 -3.02 7.80 -18.76
C LEU A 73 -3.98 6.83 -19.45
N TYR A 74 -5.10 6.56 -18.80
CA TYR A 74 -6.16 5.77 -19.42
C TYR A 74 -6.96 6.63 -20.39
N ASN A 75 -6.85 6.35 -21.69
CA ASN A 75 -7.49 7.12 -22.76
C ASN A 75 -8.05 6.16 -23.82
N LYS A 76 -9.31 6.38 -24.26
CA LYS A 76 -9.97 5.59 -25.31
C LYS A 76 -9.94 4.07 -25.09
N GLY A 77 -10.01 3.62 -23.84
CA GLY A 77 -10.08 2.20 -23.50
C GLY A 77 -8.72 1.51 -23.30
N SER A 78 -7.61 2.24 -23.38
CA SER A 78 -6.28 1.69 -23.14
C SER A 78 -5.42 2.61 -22.28
N TRP A 79 -4.48 2.02 -21.54
CA TRP A 79 -3.42 2.76 -20.87
C TRP A 79 -2.35 3.15 -21.90
N GLN A 80 -2.01 4.43 -21.95
CA GLN A 80 -1.07 4.98 -22.90
C GLN A 80 0.03 5.76 -22.14
N PRO A 81 1.27 5.77 -22.64
CA PRO A 81 2.35 6.51 -22.00
C PRO A 81 2.01 8.00 -21.86
N ALA A 82 2.38 8.58 -20.72
CA ALA A 82 2.13 9.98 -20.42
C ALA A 82 3.33 10.61 -19.71
N ILE A 83 3.40 11.94 -19.76
CA ILE A 83 4.32 12.75 -18.96
C ILE A 83 3.51 13.67 -18.06
N TYR A 84 4.01 13.93 -16.86
CA TYR A 84 3.42 14.96 -16.01
C TYR A 84 4.04 16.31 -16.37
N ASP A 85 3.24 17.18 -16.98
CA ASP A 85 3.68 18.55 -17.26
C ASP A 85 3.49 19.41 -16.00
N LYS A 86 4.59 19.94 -15.49
CA LYS A 86 4.62 20.80 -14.31
C LYS A 86 4.07 22.21 -14.60
N SER A 87 3.95 22.60 -15.87
CA SER A 87 3.34 23.88 -16.24
C SER A 87 1.82 23.77 -16.28
N SER A 88 1.26 22.76 -16.95
CA SER A 88 -0.19 22.53 -16.98
C SER A 88 -0.73 21.85 -15.73
N HIS A 89 0.13 21.23 -14.91
CA HIS A 89 -0.26 20.37 -13.79
C HIS A 89 -1.18 19.21 -14.22
N LEU A 90 -0.92 18.65 -15.40
CA LEU A 90 -1.71 17.54 -15.96
C LEU A 90 -0.79 16.47 -16.55
N LEU A 91 -1.32 15.24 -16.61
CA LEU A 91 -0.76 14.19 -17.43
C LEU A 91 -1.11 14.42 -18.89
N GLU A 92 -0.09 14.44 -19.74
CA GLU A 92 -0.22 14.62 -21.18
C GLU A 92 0.28 13.37 -21.90
N LEU A 93 -0.48 12.92 -22.90
CA LEU A 93 -0.10 11.75 -23.69
C LEU A 93 1.18 12.02 -24.47
N THR A 94 2.05 11.01 -24.50
CA THR A 94 3.28 11.05 -25.31
C THR A 94 3.37 9.83 -26.21
N SER A 95 3.94 10.02 -27.40
CA SER A 95 4.26 8.94 -28.34
C SER A 95 5.59 8.27 -28.01
N GLU A 96 6.47 8.93 -27.25
CA GLU A 96 7.77 8.40 -26.86
C GLU A 96 7.67 7.58 -25.57
N LYS A 97 8.55 6.59 -25.38
CA LYS A 97 8.62 5.85 -24.12
C LYS A 97 9.16 6.79 -23.04
N PRO A 98 8.37 7.19 -22.03
CA PRO A 98 8.81 8.12 -21.00
C PRO A 98 9.79 7.42 -20.05
N SER A 99 10.79 8.17 -19.58
CA SER A 99 11.68 7.73 -18.51
C SER A 99 10.93 7.61 -17.18
N ALA A 100 11.53 6.91 -16.22
CA ALA A 100 10.99 6.83 -14.87
C ALA A 100 10.85 8.23 -14.26
N ALA A 101 9.71 8.50 -13.62
CA ALA A 101 9.43 9.79 -13.03
C ALA A 101 10.38 10.08 -11.86
N SER A 102 10.86 11.33 -11.79
CA SER A 102 11.69 11.79 -10.66
C SER A 102 10.85 11.95 -9.39
N SER A 103 11.51 11.92 -8.22
CA SER A 103 10.85 12.13 -6.92
C SER A 103 10.02 13.41 -6.87
N THR A 104 10.59 14.52 -7.31
CA THR A 104 9.89 15.81 -7.36
C THR A 104 8.64 15.78 -8.24
N THR A 105 8.64 14.98 -9.31
CA THR A 105 7.52 14.90 -10.24
C THR A 105 6.40 14.05 -9.64
N ILE A 106 6.76 12.93 -9.00
CA ILE A 106 5.81 12.10 -8.24
C ILE A 106 5.20 12.89 -7.09
N GLU A 107 6.01 13.64 -6.34
CA GLU A 107 5.53 14.49 -5.24
C GLU A 107 4.54 15.55 -5.74
N SER A 108 4.85 16.26 -6.83
CA SER A 108 3.90 17.23 -7.42
C SER A 108 2.60 16.57 -7.87
N TYR A 109 2.68 15.42 -8.57
CA TYR A 109 1.47 14.71 -8.99
C TYR A 109 0.62 14.26 -7.79
N VAL A 110 1.26 13.73 -6.74
CA VAL A 110 0.55 13.30 -5.52
C VAL A 110 -0.15 14.47 -4.84
N GLN A 111 0.53 15.61 -4.72
CA GLN A 111 -0.09 16.83 -4.18
C GLN A 111 -1.29 17.30 -5.02
N ASP A 112 -1.21 17.19 -6.35
CA ASP A 112 -2.27 17.66 -7.24
C ASP A 112 -3.45 16.68 -7.35
N PHE A 113 -3.21 15.36 -7.39
CA PHE A 113 -4.23 14.36 -7.78
C PHE A 113 -4.49 13.22 -6.79
N VAL A 114 -3.77 13.14 -5.67
CA VAL A 114 -4.03 12.13 -4.64
C VAL A 114 -4.62 12.79 -3.42
N ARG A 115 -5.72 12.24 -2.91
CA ARG A 115 -6.42 12.74 -1.72
C ARG A 115 -6.63 11.61 -0.71
N PRO A 116 -6.05 11.70 0.50
CA PRO A 116 -6.42 10.80 1.58
C PRO A 116 -7.84 11.16 2.05
N LEU A 117 -8.73 10.17 2.06
CA LEU A 117 -10.11 10.32 2.49
C LEU A 117 -10.48 9.19 3.46
N LEU A 118 -11.54 9.42 4.21
CA LEU A 118 -12.07 8.45 5.17
C LEU A 118 -13.38 7.88 4.65
N THR A 119 -13.65 6.61 4.96
CA THR A 119 -14.99 6.04 4.86
C THR A 119 -15.39 5.36 6.15
N ASN A 120 -16.67 5.37 6.47
CA ASN A 120 -17.20 4.59 7.58
C ASN A 120 -17.78 3.25 7.10
N ARG A 121 -18.30 2.45 8.05
CA ARG A 121 -18.90 1.13 7.76
C ARG A 121 -20.15 1.16 6.89
N LYS A 122 -20.75 2.34 6.69
CA LYS A 122 -21.91 2.55 5.82
C LYS A 122 -21.52 2.99 4.41
N GLY A 123 -20.23 3.20 4.15
CA GLY A 123 -19.72 3.64 2.84
C GLY A 123 -19.84 5.14 2.60
N GLU A 124 -20.21 5.91 3.63
CA GLU A 124 -20.18 7.37 3.58
C GLU A 124 -18.71 7.83 3.52
N ILE A 125 -18.44 8.87 2.73
CA ILE A 125 -17.09 9.40 2.50
C ILE A 125 -16.95 10.70 3.27
N PHE A 126 -15.79 10.92 3.89
CA PHE A 126 -15.47 12.10 4.67
C PHE A 126 -14.06 12.59 4.33
N SER A 127 -13.87 13.90 4.38
CA SER A 127 -12.53 14.44 4.53
C SER A 127 -12.04 14.29 5.98
N PHE A 128 -10.73 14.40 6.19
CA PHE A 128 -10.16 14.44 7.54
C PHE A 128 -10.64 15.68 8.31
N GLU A 129 -10.80 16.80 7.60
CA GLU A 129 -11.30 18.06 8.14
C GLU A 129 -12.75 17.94 8.62
N ASP A 130 -13.64 17.34 7.80
CA ASP A 130 -15.04 17.13 8.16
C ASP A 130 -15.21 16.15 9.34
N ALA A 131 -14.30 15.17 9.43
CA ALA A 131 -14.30 14.20 10.52
C ALA A 131 -13.62 14.73 11.80
N HIS A 132 -12.99 15.90 11.76
CA HIS A 132 -12.17 16.46 12.83
C HIS A 132 -11.04 15.52 13.29
N ILE A 133 -10.39 14.86 12.35
CA ILE A 133 -9.29 13.91 12.59
C ILE A 133 -8.02 14.46 11.98
N ASP A 134 -6.92 14.45 12.74
CA ASP A 134 -5.60 14.73 12.19
C ASP A 134 -5.07 13.52 11.41
N LEU A 135 -4.56 13.76 10.20
CA LEU A 135 -4.08 12.68 9.33
C LEU A 135 -2.89 11.94 9.96
N GLN A 136 -1.95 12.66 10.57
CA GLN A 136 -0.75 12.07 11.13
C GLN A 136 -1.10 11.22 12.36
N GLU A 137 -1.93 11.74 13.26
CA GLU A 137 -2.44 10.99 14.41
C GLU A 137 -3.19 9.73 13.98
N PHE A 138 -4.02 9.82 12.92
CA PHE A 138 -4.74 8.66 12.39
C PHE A 138 -3.80 7.60 11.80
N LEU A 139 -2.76 8.01 11.08
CA LEU A 139 -1.75 7.10 10.53
C LEU A 139 -0.95 6.41 11.63
N GLU A 140 -0.67 7.09 12.74
CA GLU A 140 -0.03 6.48 13.92
C GLU A 140 -0.96 5.44 14.57
N GLN A 141 -2.25 5.76 14.75
CA GLN A 141 -3.23 4.81 15.29
C GLN A 141 -3.38 3.54 14.45
N LEU A 142 -3.26 3.65 13.12
CA LEU A 142 -3.30 2.50 12.21
C LEU A 142 -2.13 1.52 12.39
N GLN A 143 -1.00 1.95 12.98
CA GLN A 143 0.14 1.06 13.24
C GLN A 143 -0.13 0.15 14.45
N ASP A 144 -0.83 0.67 15.46
CA ASP A 144 -1.07 -0.02 16.72
C ASP A 144 -2.42 -0.74 16.79
N THR A 145 -3.39 -0.31 15.97
CA THR A 145 -4.78 -0.80 16.02
C THR A 145 -5.21 -1.40 14.67
N PRO A 146 -5.72 -2.64 14.65
CA PRO A 146 -6.27 -3.21 13.43
C PRO A 146 -7.40 -2.35 12.85
N ALA A 147 -7.37 -2.10 11.54
CA ALA A 147 -8.31 -1.20 10.87
C ALA A 147 -9.81 -1.58 11.04
N TYR A 148 -10.13 -2.84 11.34
CA TYR A 148 -11.51 -3.26 11.62
C TYR A 148 -12.06 -2.75 12.96
N ASN A 149 -11.21 -2.31 13.89
CA ASN A 149 -11.60 -1.70 15.16
C ASN A 149 -11.81 -0.19 15.08
N LEU A 150 -11.34 0.45 14.00
CA LEU A 150 -11.47 1.89 13.82
C LEU A 150 -12.86 2.27 13.30
N PRO A 151 -13.40 3.43 13.70
CA PRO A 151 -14.69 3.93 13.20
C PRO A 151 -14.62 4.32 11.72
N TYR A 152 -13.44 4.75 11.27
CA TYR A 152 -13.14 5.14 9.90
C TYR A 152 -12.04 4.27 9.30
N LEU A 153 -12.04 4.19 7.98
CA LEU A 153 -11.05 3.49 7.17
C LEU A 153 -10.44 4.49 6.19
N LEU A 154 -9.12 4.46 6.05
CA LEU A 154 -8.39 5.29 5.10
C LEU A 154 -8.43 4.68 3.70
N PHE A 155 -8.75 5.49 2.70
CA PHE A 155 -8.43 5.18 1.32
C PHE A 155 -7.87 6.42 0.63
N PHE A 156 -7.17 6.20 -0.48
CA PHE A 156 -6.68 7.29 -1.32
C PHE A 156 -7.53 7.40 -2.57
N ALA A 157 -8.13 8.56 -2.79
CA ALA A 157 -8.78 8.89 -4.04
C ALA A 157 -7.74 9.43 -5.03
N ILE A 158 -7.66 8.81 -6.20
CA ILE A 158 -6.94 9.37 -7.35
C ILE A 158 -7.97 10.16 -8.14
N LEU A 159 -7.72 11.44 -8.36
CA LEU A 159 -8.65 12.34 -9.04
C LEU A 159 -8.53 12.22 -10.56
N LYS A 160 -9.60 12.56 -11.27
CA LYS A 160 -9.55 12.70 -12.73
C LYS A 160 -8.48 13.73 -13.13
N ASN A 161 -7.72 13.42 -14.18
CA ASN A 161 -6.72 14.31 -14.76
C ASN A 161 -7.37 15.52 -15.45
N SER A 162 -7.81 16.49 -14.65
CA SER A 162 -8.52 17.72 -15.05
C SER A 162 -8.27 18.83 -14.03
N GLU A 163 -8.26 20.08 -14.48
CA GLU A 163 -8.12 21.25 -13.60
C GLU A 163 -9.27 21.34 -12.59
N GLU A 164 -10.49 21.03 -13.04
CA GLU A 164 -11.71 20.99 -12.23
C GLU A 164 -11.51 20.10 -11.01
N ALA A 165 -11.17 18.82 -11.21
CA ALA A 165 -10.97 17.87 -10.10
C ALA A 165 -9.79 18.27 -9.21
N ARG A 166 -8.67 18.73 -9.79
CA ARG A 166 -7.47 19.18 -9.06
C ARG A 166 -7.79 20.32 -8.08
N SER A 167 -8.66 21.25 -8.48
CA SER A 167 -9.05 22.42 -7.69
C SER A 167 -10.03 22.14 -6.55
N MET A 168 -10.61 20.93 -6.48
CA MET A 168 -11.61 20.59 -5.45
C MET A 168 -10.96 20.39 -4.09
N THR A 169 -11.67 20.82 -3.04
CA THR A 169 -11.31 20.49 -1.66
C THR A 169 -11.69 19.05 -1.32
N ASN A 170 -11.09 18.49 -0.27
CA ASN A 170 -11.43 17.15 0.22
C ASN A 170 -12.93 17.04 0.57
N SER A 171 -13.51 18.08 1.15
CA SER A 171 -14.92 18.15 1.52
C SER A 171 -15.85 18.21 0.29
N GLN A 172 -15.43 18.88 -0.80
CA GLN A 172 -16.20 18.83 -2.05
C GLN A 172 -16.15 17.44 -2.71
N LEU A 173 -14.99 16.78 -2.65
CA LEU A 173 -14.79 15.44 -3.22
C LEU A 173 -15.59 14.36 -2.51
N SER A 174 -15.78 14.47 -1.19
CA SER A 174 -16.61 13.52 -0.43
C SER A 174 -18.06 13.50 -0.92
N SER A 175 -18.53 14.63 -1.46
CA SER A 175 -19.88 14.78 -2.02
C SER A 175 -19.95 14.64 -3.55
N SER A 176 -18.81 14.52 -4.24
CA SER A 176 -18.71 14.52 -5.71
C SER A 176 -17.85 13.36 -6.23
N PRO A 177 -18.24 12.09 -5.95
CA PRO A 177 -17.45 10.90 -6.27
C PRO A 177 -17.21 10.69 -7.77
N GLU A 178 -17.95 11.36 -8.65
CA GLU A 178 -17.74 11.36 -10.10
C GLU A 178 -16.41 12.03 -10.51
N HIS A 179 -15.80 12.85 -9.66
CA HIS A 179 -14.47 13.44 -9.91
C HIS A 179 -13.32 12.53 -9.47
N ILE A 180 -13.61 11.46 -8.75
CA ILE A 180 -12.64 10.41 -8.40
C ILE A 180 -12.47 9.50 -9.61
N GLN A 181 -11.24 9.26 -10.05
CA GLN A 181 -10.94 8.31 -11.13
C GLN A 181 -10.81 6.87 -10.60
N SER A 182 -10.19 6.70 -9.44
CA SER A 182 -9.97 5.41 -8.82
C SER A 182 -9.74 5.52 -7.32
N LEU A 183 -9.95 4.41 -6.63
CA LEU A 183 -9.69 4.24 -5.21
C LEU A 183 -8.41 3.41 -5.05
N VAL A 184 -7.54 3.78 -4.12
CA VAL A 184 -6.42 2.93 -3.68
C VAL A 184 -6.62 2.58 -2.21
N LEU A 185 -6.72 1.29 -1.94
CA LEU A 185 -6.93 0.76 -0.60
C LEU A 185 -5.60 0.20 -0.06
N PRO A 186 -5.22 0.53 1.18
CA PRO A 186 -4.17 -0.20 1.88
C PRO A 186 -4.65 -1.64 2.14
N ILE A 187 -3.80 -2.61 1.82
CA ILE A 187 -4.03 -4.03 2.07
C ILE A 187 -2.88 -4.54 2.90
N SER A 188 -3.19 -5.26 3.97
CA SER A 188 -2.19 -5.92 4.80
C SER A 188 -2.65 -7.32 5.19
N GLY A 189 -1.69 -8.16 5.54
CA GLY A 189 -1.93 -9.50 6.04
C GLY A 189 -0.66 -10.18 6.50
N TYR A 190 -0.71 -11.49 6.66
CA TYR A 190 0.43 -12.29 7.08
C TYR A 190 0.77 -13.33 6.02
N GLY A 191 2.02 -13.32 5.57
CA GLY A 191 2.62 -14.36 4.74
C GLY A 191 3.04 -15.57 5.57
N LEU A 192 4.09 -16.27 5.13
CA LEU A 192 4.65 -17.38 5.91
C LEU A 192 5.48 -16.88 7.10
N TRP A 193 6.30 -15.85 6.90
CA TRP A 193 7.31 -15.43 7.87
C TRP A 193 6.93 -14.17 8.65
N GLY A 194 5.95 -13.40 8.18
CA GLY A 194 5.56 -12.17 8.84
C GLY A 194 4.52 -11.35 8.07
N PRO A 195 4.37 -10.07 8.42
CA PRO A 195 3.44 -9.18 7.73
C PRO A 195 3.85 -8.99 6.27
N ILE A 196 2.83 -8.83 5.44
CA ILE A 196 2.94 -8.39 4.05
C ILE A 196 2.03 -7.18 3.86
N ASP A 197 2.57 -6.12 3.28
CA ASP A 197 1.86 -4.86 3.10
C ASP A 197 1.86 -4.42 1.63
N GLY A 198 0.73 -3.88 1.22
CA GLY A 198 0.49 -3.51 -0.15
C GLY A 198 -0.61 -2.50 -0.35
N TYR A 199 -0.81 -2.16 -1.61
CA TYR A 199 -1.92 -1.36 -2.10
C TYR A 199 -2.70 -2.12 -3.16
N LEU A 200 -4.01 -1.89 -3.21
CA LEU A 200 -4.90 -2.35 -4.28
C LEU A 200 -5.60 -1.14 -4.90
N GLY A 201 -5.36 -0.89 -6.19
CA GLY A 201 -6.09 0.10 -6.94
C GLY A 201 -7.36 -0.50 -7.54
N ILE A 202 -8.48 0.18 -7.35
CA ILE A 202 -9.79 -0.19 -7.84
C ILE A 202 -10.34 0.97 -8.66
N ALA A 203 -10.87 0.68 -9.85
CA ALA A 203 -11.52 1.69 -10.69
C ALA A 203 -12.70 2.33 -9.95
N ASN A 204 -13.17 3.51 -10.41
CA ASN A 204 -14.38 4.16 -9.88
C ASN A 204 -15.65 3.26 -9.94
N ASP A 205 -15.61 2.08 -10.58
CA ASP A 205 -16.71 1.13 -10.49
C ASP A 205 -16.75 0.26 -9.23
N GLY A 206 -15.84 0.49 -8.29
CA GLY A 206 -15.78 -0.21 -7.01
C GLY A 206 -15.47 -1.71 -7.12
N ASN A 207 -15.17 -2.23 -8.31
CA ASN A 207 -15.04 -3.67 -8.53
C ASN A 207 -13.79 -4.05 -9.34
N THR A 208 -13.46 -3.30 -10.39
CA THR A 208 -12.38 -3.62 -11.32
C THR A 208 -11.04 -3.24 -10.72
N VAL A 209 -10.17 -4.22 -10.55
CA VAL A 209 -8.79 -4.02 -10.12
C VAL A 209 -7.99 -3.34 -11.23
N LEU A 210 -7.41 -2.18 -10.91
CA LEU A 210 -6.49 -1.48 -11.80
C LEU A 210 -5.08 -2.02 -11.69
N GLY A 211 -4.69 -2.46 -10.49
CA GLY A 211 -3.37 -2.98 -10.17
C GLY A 211 -3.22 -3.25 -8.68
N THR A 212 -2.12 -3.89 -8.32
CA THR A 212 -1.69 -4.06 -6.94
C THR A 212 -0.20 -3.75 -6.83
N SER A 213 0.22 -3.36 -5.63
CA SER A 213 1.62 -3.19 -5.26
C SER A 213 1.84 -3.84 -3.90
N TRP A 214 2.44 -5.03 -3.86
CA TRP A 214 3.04 -5.60 -2.65
C TRP A 214 4.48 -5.11 -2.54
N TYR A 215 4.79 -4.43 -1.45
CA TYR A 215 6.01 -3.63 -1.38
C TYR A 215 6.84 -3.82 -0.11
N ASP A 216 6.24 -4.31 0.98
CA ASP A 216 6.93 -4.59 2.24
C ASP A 216 6.55 -6.00 2.66
N GLN A 217 7.57 -6.84 2.83
CA GLN A 217 7.43 -8.26 3.09
C GLN A 217 8.77 -8.84 3.55
N GLY A 218 8.70 -9.81 4.45
CA GLY A 218 9.85 -10.55 4.98
C GLY A 218 9.99 -11.98 4.44
N GLU A 219 9.38 -12.29 3.29
CA GLU A 219 9.31 -13.65 2.76
C GLU A 219 10.62 -14.11 2.11
N THR A 220 10.74 -15.42 1.86
CA THR A 220 11.95 -16.00 1.28
C THR A 220 12.17 -15.54 -0.18
N PRO A 221 13.33 -14.95 -0.52
CA PRO A 221 13.69 -14.59 -1.90
C PRO A 221 13.60 -15.79 -2.85
N GLY A 222 13.03 -15.57 -4.04
CA GLY A 222 12.81 -16.63 -5.04
C GLY A 222 11.60 -17.54 -4.78
N LEU A 223 10.96 -17.44 -3.61
CA LEU A 223 9.69 -18.10 -3.28
C LEU A 223 8.63 -17.04 -2.98
N GLY A 224 8.26 -16.84 -1.72
CA GLY A 224 7.20 -15.92 -1.31
C GLY A 224 7.47 -14.46 -1.66
N ALA A 225 8.74 -14.02 -1.69
CA ALA A 225 9.07 -12.64 -2.05
C ALA A 225 8.67 -12.27 -3.50
N ASN A 226 8.37 -13.26 -4.34
CA ASN A 226 7.86 -13.02 -5.70
C ASN A 226 6.46 -12.39 -5.73
N ILE A 227 5.76 -12.25 -4.59
CA ILE A 227 4.55 -11.41 -4.53
C ILE A 227 4.83 -9.96 -4.93
N ALA A 228 6.06 -9.48 -4.73
CA ALA A 228 6.52 -8.16 -5.15
C ALA A 228 6.98 -8.11 -6.61
N ASN A 229 7.02 -9.24 -7.33
CA ASN A 229 7.50 -9.30 -8.71
C ASN A 229 6.50 -8.61 -9.67
N PRO A 230 6.93 -7.60 -10.46
CA PRO A 230 6.09 -6.93 -11.45
C PRO A 230 5.31 -7.88 -12.37
N GLU A 231 5.94 -8.92 -12.90
CA GLU A 231 5.28 -9.84 -13.85
C GLU A 231 4.16 -10.65 -13.18
N TRP A 232 4.32 -11.00 -11.91
CA TRP A 232 3.25 -11.65 -11.16
C TRP A 232 2.12 -10.68 -10.83
N GLN A 233 2.45 -9.45 -10.40
CA GLN A 233 1.47 -8.43 -10.04
C GLN A 233 0.64 -7.93 -11.25
N LYS A 234 1.16 -8.00 -12.48
CA LYS A 234 0.38 -7.71 -13.71
C LYS A 234 -0.87 -8.59 -13.87
N GLN A 235 -0.88 -9.79 -13.27
CA GLN A 235 -2.04 -10.69 -13.35
C GLN A 235 -3.30 -10.11 -12.68
N PHE A 236 -3.14 -9.11 -11.82
CA PHE A 236 -4.24 -8.46 -11.10
C PHE A 236 -5.03 -7.49 -11.99
N TYR A 237 -4.47 -7.04 -13.10
CA TYR A 237 -5.13 -6.08 -14.00
C TYR A 237 -6.46 -6.64 -14.53
N GLY A 238 -7.53 -5.88 -14.35
CA GLY A 238 -8.87 -6.23 -14.83
C GLY A 238 -9.62 -7.26 -13.98
N LYS A 239 -8.99 -7.81 -12.93
CA LYS A 239 -9.65 -8.73 -11.98
C LYS A 239 -10.80 -8.03 -11.25
N LYS A 240 -11.65 -8.82 -10.59
CA LYS A 240 -12.85 -8.36 -9.88
C LYS A 240 -12.73 -8.71 -8.41
N VAL A 241 -12.93 -7.73 -7.53
CA VAL A 241 -12.87 -7.96 -6.07
C VAL A 241 -14.16 -8.58 -5.53
N PHE A 242 -15.30 -8.38 -6.19
CA PHE A 242 -16.52 -9.11 -5.87
C PHE A 242 -16.51 -10.45 -6.60
N LEU A 243 -16.35 -11.53 -5.83
CA LEU A 243 -16.27 -12.89 -6.37
C LEU A 243 -17.61 -13.26 -7.01
N SER A 244 -17.57 -13.65 -8.28
CA SER A 244 -18.77 -14.07 -9.01
C SER A 244 -19.31 -15.39 -8.47
N THR A 245 -20.64 -15.46 -8.31
CA THR A 245 -21.34 -16.73 -8.07
C THR A 245 -21.69 -17.39 -9.42
N SER A 246 -22.07 -18.67 -9.40
CA SER A 246 -22.41 -19.44 -10.61
C SER A 246 -23.57 -18.86 -11.43
N SER A 247 -24.35 -17.91 -10.90
CA SER A 247 -25.49 -17.30 -11.58
C SER A 247 -25.13 -16.08 -12.45
N GLY A 248 -23.88 -15.59 -12.41
CA GLY A 248 -23.42 -14.46 -13.22
C GLY A 248 -23.95 -13.07 -12.82
N THR A 249 -24.90 -13.00 -11.88
CA THR A 249 -25.40 -11.72 -11.30
C THR A 249 -24.76 -11.51 -9.94
N ILE A 250 -24.14 -10.33 -9.73
CA ILE A 250 -23.47 -9.98 -8.47
C ILE A 250 -24.43 -9.15 -7.62
N ASP A 251 -24.87 -9.72 -6.50
CA ASP A 251 -25.42 -8.94 -5.39
C ASP A 251 -24.25 -8.41 -4.55
N TYR A 252 -23.88 -7.14 -4.75
CA TYR A 252 -22.75 -6.52 -4.04
C TYR A 252 -22.89 -6.54 -2.51
N SER A 253 -24.12 -6.66 -1.98
CA SER A 253 -24.34 -6.74 -0.54
C SER A 253 -23.95 -8.09 0.06
N GLN A 254 -24.05 -9.18 -0.72
CA GLN A 254 -23.82 -10.55 -0.26
C GLN A 254 -22.62 -11.23 -0.90
N ALA A 255 -22.14 -10.72 -2.04
CA ALA A 255 -21.03 -11.30 -2.77
C ALA A 255 -19.78 -11.35 -1.87
N PRO A 256 -19.06 -12.49 -1.85
CA PRO A 256 -17.77 -12.56 -1.20
C PRO A 256 -16.82 -11.53 -1.82
N LEU A 257 -16.02 -10.90 -0.97
CA LEU A 257 -15.00 -9.91 -1.36
C LEU A 257 -13.62 -10.54 -1.20
N GLY A 258 -12.79 -10.45 -2.22
CA GLY A 258 -11.43 -10.98 -2.18
C GLY A 258 -10.83 -11.20 -3.56
N LEU A 259 -9.60 -11.70 -3.56
CA LEU A 259 -8.87 -12.16 -4.73
C LEU A 259 -8.13 -13.43 -4.33
N ASN A 260 -8.24 -14.48 -5.14
CA ASN A 260 -7.79 -15.81 -4.76
C ASN A 260 -6.55 -16.19 -5.55
N VAL A 261 -5.41 -16.28 -4.86
CA VAL A 261 -4.19 -16.84 -5.45
C VAL A 261 -4.27 -18.36 -5.37
N ILE A 262 -4.51 -19.01 -6.51
CA ILE A 262 -4.71 -20.47 -6.55
C ILE A 262 -3.39 -21.22 -6.71
N LYS A 263 -3.38 -22.52 -6.45
CA LYS A 263 -2.23 -23.36 -6.78
C LYS A 263 -2.20 -23.62 -8.29
N GLY A 264 -1.07 -23.32 -8.94
CA GLY A 264 -0.92 -23.54 -10.38
C GLY A 264 -1.50 -22.39 -11.21
N SER A 265 -2.03 -22.70 -12.38
CA SER A 265 -2.52 -21.71 -13.35
C SER A 265 -4.05 -21.61 -13.37
N VAL A 266 -4.54 -20.37 -13.31
CA VAL A 266 -5.95 -20.01 -13.43
C VAL A 266 -6.51 -20.48 -14.77
N GLN A 267 -5.75 -20.32 -15.86
CA GLN A 267 -6.21 -20.77 -17.17
C GLN A 267 -6.45 -22.29 -17.21
N ALA A 268 -5.55 -23.06 -16.58
CA ALA A 268 -5.65 -24.52 -16.55
C ALA A 268 -6.80 -25.00 -15.66
N GLU A 269 -7.03 -24.34 -14.52
CA GLU A 269 -8.03 -24.76 -13.53
C GLU A 269 -9.44 -24.23 -13.85
N PHE A 270 -9.54 -22.98 -14.31
CA PHE A 270 -10.83 -22.28 -14.44
C PHE A 270 -11.17 -21.84 -15.87
N GLY A 271 -10.22 -21.85 -16.81
CA GLY A 271 -10.42 -21.33 -18.16
C GLY A 271 -11.07 -19.95 -18.15
N ASP A 272 -12.13 -19.77 -18.95
CA ASP A 272 -12.91 -18.52 -19.02
C ASP A 272 -14.11 -18.47 -18.05
N SER A 273 -14.14 -19.36 -17.05
CA SER A 273 -15.26 -19.38 -16.10
C SER A 273 -15.30 -18.10 -15.25
N PRO A 274 -16.46 -17.72 -14.69
CA PRO A 274 -16.57 -16.53 -13.86
C PRO A 274 -15.60 -16.48 -12.67
N LYS A 275 -15.13 -17.64 -12.18
CA LYS A 275 -14.14 -17.72 -11.10
C LYS A 275 -12.76 -17.17 -11.51
N ALA A 276 -12.41 -17.27 -12.80
CA ALA A 276 -11.13 -16.78 -13.31
C ALA A 276 -10.97 -15.26 -13.19
N PHE A 277 -12.08 -14.50 -13.14
CA PHE A 277 -12.05 -13.04 -12.99
C PHE A 277 -11.56 -12.57 -11.62
N SER A 278 -11.49 -13.44 -10.63
CA SER A 278 -10.99 -13.10 -9.29
C SER A 278 -9.86 -14.01 -8.82
N ALA A 279 -9.36 -14.86 -9.71
CA ALA A 279 -8.28 -15.80 -9.42
C ALA A 279 -6.95 -15.33 -10.04
N ILE A 280 -5.85 -15.60 -9.35
CA ILE A 280 -4.47 -15.27 -9.74
C ILE A 280 -3.63 -16.54 -9.67
N ASP A 281 -2.67 -16.69 -10.59
CA ASP A 281 -1.78 -17.86 -10.60
C ASP A 281 -0.91 -17.88 -9.34
N GLY A 282 -0.68 -19.08 -8.82
CA GLY A 282 0.16 -19.30 -7.66
C GLY A 282 1.64 -19.16 -7.98
N ILE A 283 2.41 -18.84 -6.94
CA ILE A 283 3.86 -18.85 -7.01
C ILE A 283 4.35 -20.24 -6.62
N SER A 284 5.08 -20.88 -7.52
CA SER A 284 5.61 -22.24 -7.29
C SER A 284 6.48 -22.29 -6.04
N GLY A 285 6.21 -23.25 -5.15
CA GLY A 285 6.92 -23.42 -3.88
C GLY A 285 6.56 -22.41 -2.78
N ALA A 286 5.61 -21.51 -3.00
CA ALA A 286 5.25 -20.45 -2.04
C ALA A 286 3.75 -20.46 -1.67
N THR A 287 3.13 -21.66 -1.58
CA THR A 287 1.69 -21.81 -1.33
C THR A 287 1.22 -21.11 -0.04
N LEU A 288 2.02 -21.15 1.04
CA LEU A 288 1.63 -20.50 2.30
C LEU A 288 1.59 -18.97 2.17
N THR A 289 2.57 -18.37 1.48
CA THR A 289 2.55 -16.94 1.14
C THR A 289 1.35 -16.60 0.25
N CYS A 290 1.05 -17.41 -0.78
CA CYS A 290 -0.10 -17.21 -1.66
C CYS A 290 -1.44 -17.25 -0.91
N ASN A 291 -1.58 -18.18 0.06
CA ASN A 291 -2.75 -18.23 0.93
C ASN A 291 -2.84 -16.95 1.78
N GLY A 292 -1.71 -16.52 2.37
CA GLY A 292 -1.62 -15.27 3.12
C GLY A 292 -2.05 -14.04 2.32
N VAL A 293 -1.67 -13.95 1.04
CA VAL A 293 -2.14 -12.89 0.12
C VAL A 293 -3.67 -12.96 -0.08
N SER A 294 -4.23 -14.15 -0.28
CA SER A 294 -5.67 -14.32 -0.50
C SER A 294 -6.47 -13.91 0.75
N ASP A 295 -5.97 -14.28 1.92
CA ASP A 295 -6.52 -13.91 3.21
C ASP A 295 -6.41 -12.40 3.44
N ALA A 296 -5.26 -11.80 3.11
CA ALA A 296 -5.03 -10.36 3.21
C ALA A 296 -6.06 -9.56 2.41
N TYR A 297 -6.32 -9.94 1.15
CA TYR A 297 -7.37 -9.30 0.35
C TYR A 297 -8.76 -9.50 0.98
N THR A 298 -9.09 -10.72 1.39
CA THR A 298 -10.41 -11.00 1.99
C THR A 298 -10.66 -10.17 3.24
N GLN A 299 -9.68 -10.13 4.15
CA GLN A 299 -9.79 -9.44 5.44
C GLN A 299 -9.72 -7.92 5.27
N SER A 300 -8.82 -7.43 4.43
CA SER A 300 -8.66 -5.99 4.21
C SER A 300 -9.82 -5.38 3.41
N LEU A 301 -10.45 -6.12 2.50
CA LEU A 301 -11.57 -5.61 1.68
C LEU A 301 -12.94 -5.72 2.36
N ALA A 302 -13.15 -6.73 3.20
CA ALA A 302 -14.38 -6.89 3.98
C ALA A 302 -14.88 -5.57 4.63
N PRO A 303 -14.04 -4.76 5.30
CA PRO A 303 -14.46 -3.50 5.91
C PRO A 303 -14.87 -2.41 4.90
N TYR A 304 -14.35 -2.43 3.67
CA TYR A 304 -14.68 -1.46 2.61
C TYR A 304 -15.92 -1.85 1.79
N ARG A 305 -16.62 -2.94 2.11
CA ARG A 305 -17.77 -3.43 1.31
C ARG A 305 -18.76 -2.33 0.96
N ALA A 306 -19.16 -1.52 1.93
CA ALA A 306 -20.16 -0.49 1.73
C ALA A 306 -19.67 0.61 0.77
N LEU A 307 -18.41 1.05 0.92
CA LEU A 307 -17.78 2.00 -0.01
C LEU A 307 -17.72 1.43 -1.44
N LEU A 308 -17.23 0.20 -1.59
CA LEU A 308 -17.10 -0.44 -2.91
C LEU A 308 -18.46 -0.65 -3.58
N SER A 309 -19.47 -1.03 -2.80
CA SER A 309 -20.85 -1.19 -3.28
C SER A 309 -21.45 0.16 -3.69
N TYR A 310 -21.19 1.22 -2.95
CA TYR A 310 -21.61 2.59 -3.29
C TYR A 310 -21.11 2.97 -4.68
N PHE A 311 -19.80 2.86 -4.95
CA PHE A 311 -19.22 3.14 -6.26
C PHE A 311 -19.76 2.22 -7.37
N ALA A 312 -19.95 0.93 -7.09
CA ALA A 312 -20.54 0.00 -8.04
C ALA A 312 -21.97 0.40 -8.46
N THR A 313 -22.79 0.85 -7.50
CA THR A 313 -24.16 1.32 -7.77
C THR A 313 -24.21 2.67 -8.48
N LEU A 314 -23.31 3.61 -8.16
CA LEU A 314 -23.19 4.88 -8.88
C LEU A 314 -22.98 4.67 -10.38
N LYS A 315 -22.02 3.81 -10.77
CA LYS A 315 -21.78 3.52 -12.18
C LYS A 315 -22.99 2.87 -12.88
N ALA A 316 -23.74 2.03 -12.17
CA ALA A 316 -24.97 1.46 -12.72
C ALA A 316 -26.03 2.53 -13.01
N SER A 317 -26.16 3.55 -12.15
CA SER A 317 -27.09 4.66 -12.34
C SER A 317 -26.68 5.65 -13.43
N GLY A 318 -25.37 5.86 -13.64
CA GLY A 318 -24.82 6.76 -14.66
C GLY A 318 -24.78 6.21 -16.09
N LYS A 319 -25.26 4.96 -16.32
CA LYS A 319 -25.41 4.36 -17.66
C LYS A 319 -26.75 4.66 -18.34
N LYS A 320 -27.49 5.68 -17.88
CA LYS A 320 -28.73 6.14 -18.52
C LYS A 320 -28.45 7.18 -19.60
#